data_AF-A0A9D8Q4D0-F1
#
_entry.id   AF-A0A9D8Q4D0-F1
#
_cell.length_a   1.000
_cell.length_b   1.000
_cell.length_c   1.000
_cell.angle_alpha   90.00
_cell.angle_beta   90.00
_cell.angle_gamma   90.00
#
_symmetry.space_group_name_H-M   'P 1'
#
loop_
_entity.id
_entity.type
_entity.pdbx_description
1 polymer ?
#
loop_
_entity_poly.entity_id
_entity_poly.type
_entity_poly.pdbx_seq_one_letter_code
_entity_poly.pdbx_strand_id
1 'polypeptide(L)' 'MAEESSRRGIARGLTNYGDPAFAAYLRRSFAKSMGYGDEALAKPIVGICHTPSGFNNCHRHFP' A
#
# COMPACT_ATOMS: atom_id res chain seq x y z
N MET A 1 25.03 9.31 -9.83
CA MET A 1 24.21 8.09 -9.94
C MET A 1 23.56 7.90 -8.58
N ALA A 2 22.30 8.35 -8.46
CA ALA A 2 21.62 8.39 -7.17
C ALA A 2 21.36 6.97 -6.68
N GLU A 3 21.70 6.73 -5.42
CA GLU A 3 21.47 5.49 -4.70
C GLU A 3 19.98 5.16 -4.71
N GLU A 4 19.57 4.30 -5.63
CA GLU A 4 18.24 3.70 -5.70
C GLU A 4 18.14 2.63 -4.60
N SER A 5 18.34 3.05 -3.34
CA SER A 5 17.99 2.25 -2.17
C SER A 5 16.46 2.18 -2.13
N SER A 6 15.97 1.19 -2.89
CA SER A 6 14.60 0.76 -3.12
C SER A 6 13.62 1.28 -2.07
N ARG A 7 12.77 2.26 -2.45
CA ARG A 7 11.61 2.63 -1.64
C ARG A 7 10.77 1.36 -1.41
N ARG A 8 10.69 0.91 -0.15
CA ARG A 8 9.99 -0.32 0.27
C ARG A 8 8.68 0.00 1.00
N GLY A 9 7.83 -1.02 1.11
CA GLY A 9 6.55 -0.91 1.80
C GLY A 9 5.66 0.18 1.24
N ILE A 10 5.04 0.95 2.13
CA ILE A 10 4.07 1.99 1.75
C ILE A 10 4.69 3.17 0.97
N ALA A 11 6.01 3.35 1.05
CA ALA A 11 6.74 4.40 0.34
C ALA A 11 7.05 4.05 -1.13
N ARG A 12 6.71 2.85 -1.60
CA ARG A 12 6.90 2.44 -3.01
C ARG A 12 5.83 3.04 -3.90
N GLY A 13 6.21 3.52 -5.10
CA GLY A 13 5.27 4.02 -6.10
C GLY A 13 4.39 5.17 -5.59
N LEU A 14 5.02 6.20 -5.01
CA LEU A 14 4.30 7.38 -4.51
C LEU A 14 3.67 8.17 -5.65
N THR A 15 2.47 8.67 -5.41
CA THR A 15 1.85 9.66 -6.30
C THR A 15 2.72 10.90 -6.34
N ASN A 16 2.95 11.45 -7.54
CA ASN A 16 3.77 12.64 -7.68
C ASN A 16 2.95 13.91 -7.39
N TYR A 17 3.18 14.50 -6.22
CA TYR A 17 2.65 15.82 -5.85
C TYR A 17 3.70 16.94 -5.94
N GLY A 18 4.88 16.68 -6.55
CA GLY A 18 6.02 17.58 -6.55
C GLY A 18 6.93 17.47 -5.33
N ASP A 19 6.42 16.90 -4.22
CA ASP A 19 7.19 16.57 -3.01
C ASP A 19 6.98 15.08 -2.62
N PRO A 20 8.01 14.22 -2.75
CA PRO A 20 7.95 12.81 -2.33
C PRO A 20 7.72 12.61 -0.82
N ALA A 21 8.24 13.49 0.03
CA ALA A 21 8.08 13.37 1.48
C ALA A 21 6.63 13.67 1.87
N PHE A 22 6.03 14.69 1.26
CA PHE A 22 4.60 14.98 1.41
C PHE A 22 3.72 13.82 0.93
N ALA A 23 4.02 13.24 -0.23
CA ALA A 23 3.29 12.08 -0.75
C ALA A 23 3.35 10.87 0.21
N ALA A 24 4.52 10.61 0.80
CA ALA A 24 4.70 9.54 1.77
C ALA A 24 3.94 9.83 3.07
N TYR A 25 4.00 11.06 3.57
CA TYR A 25 3.26 11.49 4.75
C TYR A 25 1.76 11.28 4.58
N LEU A 26 1.18 11.77 3.47
CA LEU A 26 -0.26 11.66 3.21
C LEU A 26 -0.70 10.19 3.22
N ARG A 27 -0.01 9.33 2.47
CA ARG A 27 -0.32 7.90 2.40
C ARG A 27 -0.18 7.20 3.75
N ARG A 28 0.87 7.53 4.53
CA ARG A 28 1.11 6.95 5.86
C ARG A 28 0.02 7.35 6.86
N SER A 29 -0.42 8.61 6.84
CA SER A 29 -1.44 9.13 7.75
C SER A 29 -2.79 8.39 7.61
N PHE A 30 -3.23 8.12 6.38
CA PHE A 30 -4.44 7.31 6.15
C PHE A 30 -4.28 5.85 6.58
N ALA A 31 -3.10 5.25 6.39
CA ALA A 31 -2.87 3.89 6.87
C ALA A 31 -2.86 3.84 8.41
N LYS A 32 -2.25 4.84 9.07
CA LYS A 32 -2.26 4.95 10.54
C LYS A 32 -3.67 5.11 11.10
N SER A 33 -4.56 5.85 10.43
CA SER A 33 -5.95 6.00 10.89
C SER A 33 -6.75 4.69 10.86
N MET A 34 -6.29 3.69 10.09
CA MET A 34 -6.85 2.33 10.13
C MET A 34 -6.23 1.44 11.24
N GLY A 35 -5.29 1.97 12.04
CA GLY A 35 -4.64 1.26 13.14
C GLY A 35 -3.30 0.59 12.79
N TYR A 36 -2.73 0.84 11.61
CA TYR A 36 -1.43 0.26 11.25
C TYR A 36 -0.26 0.99 11.90
N GLY A 37 0.63 0.23 12.54
CA GLY A 37 1.87 0.74 13.14
C GLY A 37 3.00 0.95 12.14
N ASP A 38 4.01 1.73 12.52
CA ASP A 38 5.12 2.10 11.65
C ASP A 38 5.95 0.90 11.16
N GLU A 39 6.16 -0.09 12.03
CA GLU A 39 6.85 -1.33 11.69
C GLU A 39 6.09 -2.14 10.63
N ALA A 40 4.75 -2.18 10.70
CA ALA A 40 3.94 -2.88 9.72
C ALA A 40 4.01 -2.21 8.35
N LEU A 41 3.98 -0.87 8.31
CA LEU A 41 4.02 -0.09 7.06
C LEU A 41 5.39 -0.10 6.37
N ALA A 42 6.45 -0.45 7.10
CA ALA A 42 7.80 -0.62 6.55
C ALA A 42 7.99 -1.96 5.82
N LYS A 43 7.14 -2.96 6.11
CA LYS A 43 7.21 -4.29 5.47
C LYS A 43 6.76 -4.22 4.00
N PRO A 44 7.17 -5.18 3.15
CA PRO A 44 6.67 -5.27 1.78
C PRO A 44 5.13 -5.33 1.72
N ILE A 45 4.54 -4.55 0.81
CA ILE A 45 3.09 -4.60 0.57
C ILE A 45 2.78 -5.78 -0.35
N VAL A 46 1.92 -6.68 0.12
CA VAL A 46 1.36 -7.80 -0.65
C VAL A 46 -0.09 -7.46 -0.97
N GLY A 47 -0.39 -7.27 -2.26
CA GLY A 47 -1.77 -7.07 -2.72
C GLY A 47 -2.47 -8.41 -2.85
N ILE A 48 -3.62 -8.57 -2.20
CA ILE A 48 -4.48 -9.74 -2.36
C ILE A 48 -5.61 -9.35 -3.31
N CYS A 49 -5.58 -9.89 -4.53
CA CYS A 49 -6.65 -9.69 -5.51
C CYS A 49 -7.87 -10.53 -5.09
N HIS A 50 -8.78 -9.93 -4.33
CA HIS A 50 -9.97 -10.59 -3.83
C HIS A 50 -11.14 -10.44 -4.82
N THR A 51 -11.44 -11.52 -5.53
CA THR A 51 -12.46 -11.60 -6.58
C THR A 51 -13.88 -12.07 -6.17
N PRO A 52 -14.14 -12.67 -4.99
CA PRO A 52 -15.50 -13.00 -4.57
C PRO A 52 -16.41 -11.77 -4.54
N SER A 53 -17.64 -11.93 -5.03
CA SER A 53 -18.67 -10.88 -4.98
C SER A 53 -20.07 -11.50 -5.04
N GLY A 54 -21.10 -10.72 -4.69
CA GLY A 54 -22.50 -11.16 -4.79
C GLY A 54 -22.98 -11.43 -6.23
N PHE A 55 -22.27 -10.88 -7.22
CA PHE A 55 -22.59 -11.04 -8.65
C PHE A 55 -21.71 -12.08 -9.35
N ASN A 56 -20.64 -12.58 -8.72
CA ASN A 56 -19.77 -13.62 -9.27
C ASN A 56 -19.92 -14.92 -8.47
N ASN A 57 -20.89 -15.73 -8.86
CA ASN A 57 -21.18 -17.01 -8.23
C ASN A 57 -19.99 -17.99 -8.29
N CYS A 58 -19.22 -17.98 -9.38
CA CYS A 58 -18.08 -18.86 -9.58
C CYS A 58 -16.96 -18.63 -8.54
N HIS A 59 -16.84 -17.41 -8.02
CA HIS A 59 -15.78 -17.03 -7.09
C HIS A 59 -16.25 -16.97 -5.63
N ARG A 60 -17.48 -17.42 -5.32
CA ARG A 60 -18.06 -17.33 -3.96
C ARG A 60 -17.18 -17.93 -2.86
N HIS A 61 -16.48 -19.02 -3.16
CA HIS A 61 -15.64 -19.76 -2.21
C HIS A 61 -14.14 -19.59 -2.47
N PHE A 62 -13.75 -18.60 -3.29
CA PHE A 62 -12.34 -18.30 -3.47
C PHE A 62 -11.79 -17.69 -2.17
N PRO A 63 -10.68 -18.24 -1.63
CA PRO A 63 -10.07 -17.76 -0.39
C PRO A 63 -9.49 -16.34 -0.52
#